data_AF-A0A2T5Q1K0-F1
#
_entry.id   AF-A0A2T5Q1K0-F1
#
_cell.length_a   1.000
_cell.length_b   1.000
_cell.length_c   1.000
_cell.angle_alpha   90.00
_cell.angle_beta   90.00
_cell.angle_gamma   90.00
#
_symmetry.space_group_name_H-M   'P 1'
#
loop_
_entity.id
_entity.type
_entity.pdbx_description
1 polymer ?
#
loop_
_entity_poly.entity_id
_entity_poly.type
_entity_poly.pdbx_seq_one_letter_code
_entity_poly.pdbx_strand_id
1 'polypeptide(L)'
;MILAPILLIVIGIGFTKYIDNQNSDHKAIIAVVADKNIQEVLKKQKTSTYKVNSKINTHNKNKLKIDLADGVVDGIIYINNDFSEVSYKYNASTNSTDPTNELKKNITLLKSQYMASKAGLSENQWQNIIKDVKIQKENINYDGNTVKLNNSESAQYFSEFAVIIAFFFLTSYISITGAEIGNEKGNHLIEGLTAAIPADKHYAGKMLGIFYLIGFQLIIYGLLGGLGYLILKNMHEKFIDLNKYLSGINAQYIIIVVMLTVVSLALYVFLAAIFASFVSRVEDISQATSSVASLMLIPYFLSFLTQSNPNLAISKILSYFPYMSQGLMPVRIARGAATYNDGYISLLISIIFVIIMYLFSAKVYKDNVFSYSSETPVKAILKQLNPFNRIS
;
A
#
# COMPACT_ATOMS: atom_id res chain seq x y z
N MET A 1 -13.87 8.68 -12.91
CA MET A 1 -13.23 7.38 -12.60
C MET A 1 -11.80 7.26 -13.09
N ILE A 2 -11.45 7.71 -14.30
CA ILE A 2 -10.06 7.68 -14.82
C ILE A 2 -9.08 8.48 -13.94
N LEU A 3 -9.51 9.63 -13.41
CA LEU A 3 -8.63 10.46 -12.58
C LEU A 3 -8.40 9.90 -11.17
N ALA A 4 -9.29 9.07 -10.62
CA ALA A 4 -9.23 8.71 -9.20
C ALA A 4 -7.95 7.95 -8.80
N PRO A 5 -7.49 6.94 -9.58
CA PRO A 5 -6.21 6.30 -9.29
C PRO A 5 -5.03 7.27 -9.43
N ILE A 6 -5.05 8.15 -10.43
CA ILE A 6 -4.00 9.16 -10.65
C ILE A 6 -3.95 10.14 -9.48
N LEU A 7 -5.12 10.57 -9.00
CA LEU A 7 -5.26 11.45 -7.84
C LEU A 7 -4.74 10.76 -6.58
N LEU A 8 -4.94 9.44 -6.41
CA LEU A 8 -4.32 8.68 -5.33
C LEU A 8 -2.79 8.62 -5.45
N ILE A 9 -2.24 8.48 -6.67
CA ILE A 9 -0.79 8.55 -6.87
C ILE A 9 -0.27 9.94 -6.47
N VAL A 10 -0.92 11.01 -6.94
CA VAL A 10 -0.54 12.40 -6.67
C VAL A 10 -0.70 12.74 -5.19
N ILE A 11 -1.78 12.31 -4.55
CA ILE A 11 -2.00 12.47 -3.09
C ILE A 11 -0.95 11.67 -2.33
N GLY A 12 -0.67 10.43 -2.72
CA GLY A 12 0.35 9.60 -2.07
C GLY A 12 1.72 10.29 -2.10
N ILE A 13 2.13 10.79 -3.25
CA ILE A 13 3.37 11.57 -3.44
C ILE A 13 3.34 12.88 -2.64
N GLY A 14 2.23 13.62 -2.71
CA GLY A 14 2.04 14.88 -2.00
C GLY A 14 2.08 14.68 -0.48
N PHE A 15 1.50 13.59 0.02
CA PHE A 15 1.48 13.21 1.42
C PHE A 15 2.86 12.76 1.90
N THR A 16 3.60 11.96 1.13
CA THR A 16 4.99 11.63 1.48
C THR A 16 5.87 12.87 1.53
N LYS A 17 5.75 13.78 0.54
CA LYS A 17 6.49 15.04 0.55
C LYS A 17 6.05 15.96 1.69
N TYR A 18 4.77 15.98 2.01
CA TYR A 18 4.23 16.73 3.15
C TYR A 18 4.76 16.19 4.48
N ILE A 19 4.83 14.87 4.66
CA ILE A 19 5.47 14.25 5.83
C ILE A 19 6.96 14.59 5.87
N ASP A 20 7.68 14.49 4.75
CA ASP A 20 9.11 14.82 4.69
C ASP A 20 9.38 16.30 5.00
N ASN A 21 8.51 17.20 4.51
CA ASN A 21 8.56 18.63 4.82
C ASN A 21 8.14 18.93 6.26
N GLN A 22 7.10 18.28 6.80
CA GLN A 22 6.65 18.38 8.19
C GLN A 22 7.76 17.97 9.17
N ASN A 23 8.43 16.85 8.89
CA ASN A 23 9.59 16.38 9.65
C ASN A 23 10.79 17.35 9.56
N SER A 24 10.84 18.18 8.51
CA SER A 24 11.92 19.16 8.31
C SER A 24 11.64 20.51 8.98
N ASP A 25 10.37 20.92 9.09
CA ASP A 25 9.95 22.25 9.58
C ASP A 25 9.69 22.32 11.10
N HIS A 26 9.36 21.22 11.79
CA HIS A 26 9.01 21.22 13.23
C HIS A 26 10.08 20.63 14.15
N LYS A 27 11.36 20.82 13.82
CA LYS A 27 12.46 20.37 14.68
C LYS A 27 12.43 21.08 16.03
N ALA A 28 12.46 20.33 17.12
CA ALA A 28 12.51 20.89 18.47
C ALA A 28 13.74 21.79 18.64
N ILE A 29 13.53 23.04 19.05
CA ILE A 29 14.60 23.97 19.41
C ILE A 29 15.01 23.66 20.85
N ILE A 30 16.20 23.09 21.03
CA ILE A 30 16.67 22.67 22.35
C ILE A 30 17.81 23.54 22.87
N ALA A 31 17.82 23.78 24.18
CA ALA A 31 18.97 24.30 24.91
C ALA A 31 19.77 23.15 25.53
N VAL A 32 21.10 23.20 25.41
CA VAL A 32 22.01 22.18 25.94
C VAL A 32 22.78 22.74 27.13
N VAL A 33 22.48 22.25 28.33
CA VAL A 33 23.20 22.58 29.56
C VAL A 33 24.21 21.48 29.84
N ALA A 34 25.43 21.68 29.33
CA ALA A 34 26.56 20.74 29.43
C ALA A 34 27.90 21.51 29.35
N ASP A 35 29.03 20.81 29.50
CA ASP A 35 30.36 21.39 29.21
C ASP A 35 30.47 21.90 27.76
N LYS A 36 31.33 22.92 27.56
CA LYS A 36 31.50 23.62 26.27
C LYS A 36 31.82 22.65 25.11
N ASN A 37 32.62 21.61 25.35
CA ASN A 37 32.96 20.60 24.35
C ASN A 37 31.73 19.79 23.90
N ILE A 38 30.85 19.40 24.83
CA ILE A 38 29.63 18.64 24.52
C ILE A 38 28.65 19.51 23.73
N GLN A 39 28.52 20.79 24.10
CA GLN A 39 27.68 21.75 23.37
C GLN A 39 28.16 21.92 21.91
N GLU A 40 29.46 22.04 21.68
CA GLU A 40 30.00 22.20 20.33
C GLU A 40 29.79 20.98 19.44
N VAL A 41 29.91 19.77 19.99
CA VAL A 41 29.70 18.54 19.21
C VAL A 41 28.22 18.37 18.84
N LEU A 42 27.31 18.56 19.79
CA LEU A 42 25.86 18.48 19.52
C LEU A 42 25.39 19.59 18.56
N LYS A 43 26.04 20.75 18.55
CA LYS A 43 25.76 21.84 17.61
C LYS A 43 26.16 21.50 16.16
N LYS A 44 27.27 20.78 15.97
CA LYS A 44 27.81 20.44 14.64
C LYS A 44 27.09 19.25 13.99
N GLN A 45 26.34 18.46 14.77
CA GLN A 45 25.57 17.33 14.24
C GLN A 45 24.35 17.82 13.45
N LYS A 46 24.19 17.30 12.23
CA LYS A 46 22.95 17.46 11.46
C LYS A 46 21.94 16.45 11.99
N THR A 47 20.83 16.94 12.52
CA THR A 47 19.78 16.09 13.12
C THR A 47 18.44 16.30 12.44
N SER A 48 17.61 15.25 12.47
CA SER A 48 16.28 15.26 11.88
C SER A 48 15.21 15.81 12.80
N THR A 49 15.37 15.69 14.13
CA THR A 49 14.33 15.99 15.12
C THR A 49 14.58 17.23 15.99
N TYR A 50 15.78 17.81 15.99
CA TYR A 50 16.07 19.00 16.82
C TYR A 50 17.05 19.99 16.19
N LYS A 51 17.14 21.19 16.78
CA LYS A 51 18.19 22.18 16.52
C LYS A 51 18.70 22.74 17.85
N VAL A 52 20.01 22.84 18.01
CA VAL A 52 20.62 23.41 19.23
C VAL A 52 20.63 24.93 19.13
N ASN A 53 19.93 25.62 20.04
CA ASN A 53 19.95 27.08 20.09
C ASN A 53 21.17 27.59 20.85
N SER A 54 22.17 28.06 20.10
CA SER A 54 23.44 28.54 20.65
C SER A 54 23.43 29.96 21.23
N LYS A 55 22.31 30.69 21.15
CA LYS A 55 22.20 32.07 21.65
C LYS A 55 21.68 32.16 23.09
N ILE A 56 21.31 31.03 23.68
CA ILE A 56 20.69 30.98 25.00
C ILE A 56 21.76 30.92 26.08
N ASN A 57 21.58 31.73 27.12
CA ASN A 57 22.45 31.69 28.28
C ASN A 57 22.10 30.47 29.15
N THR A 58 22.88 29.41 28.98
CA THR A 58 22.70 28.13 29.68
C THR A 58 23.12 28.15 31.15
N HIS A 59 23.71 29.24 31.65
CA HIS A 59 24.22 29.37 33.02
C HIS A 59 23.17 29.88 34.00
N ASN A 60 22.09 30.51 33.52
CA ASN A 60 21.01 31.03 34.35
C ASN A 60 19.78 30.10 34.32
N LYS A 61 19.67 29.23 35.33
CA LYS A 61 18.57 28.24 35.47
C LYS A 61 17.18 28.87 35.54
N ASN A 62 17.04 30.09 36.04
CA ASN A 62 15.75 30.77 36.13
C ASN A 62 15.32 31.33 34.77
N LYS A 63 16.26 31.90 34.01
CA LYS A 63 16.01 32.35 32.63
C LYS A 63 15.64 31.19 31.71
N LEU A 64 16.32 30.04 31.83
CA LEU A 64 16.00 28.84 31.06
C LEU A 64 14.57 28.32 31.30
N LYS A 65 14.08 28.36 32.55
CA LYS A 65 12.69 27.98 32.84
C LYS A 65 11.68 28.93 32.19
N ILE A 66 12.00 30.22 32.13
CA ILE A 66 11.19 31.24 31.46
C ILE A 66 11.23 31.02 29.95
N ASP A 67 12.42 30.84 29.35
CA ASP A 67 12.58 30.56 27.93
C ASP A 67 11.84 29.28 27.49
N LEU A 68 11.73 28.27 28.37
CA LEU A 68 10.95 27.05 28.15
C LEU A 68 9.43 27.29 28.28
N ALA A 69 9.01 28.13 29.22
CA ALA A 69 7.60 28.49 29.43
C ALA A 69 7.06 29.40 28.30
N ASP A 70 7.88 30.33 27.84
CA ASP A 70 7.56 31.30 26.78
C ASP A 70 7.73 30.71 25.36
N GLY A 71 8.18 29.46 25.25
CA GLY A 71 8.34 28.77 23.96
C GLY A 71 9.53 29.25 23.12
N VAL A 72 10.51 29.93 23.73
CA VAL A 72 11.78 30.30 23.08
C VAL A 72 12.64 29.05 22.82
N VAL A 73 12.47 28.03 23.66
CA VAL A 73 12.94 26.66 23.44
C VAL A 73 11.82 25.68 23.69
N ASP A 74 11.81 24.60 22.92
CA ASP A 74 10.87 23.50 23.08
C ASP A 74 11.32 22.52 24.17
N GLY A 75 12.63 22.47 24.43
CA GLY A 75 13.21 21.62 25.47
C GLY A 75 14.59 22.03 25.95
N ILE A 76 14.95 21.54 27.13
CA ILE A 76 16.26 21.73 27.75
C ILE A 76 16.80 20.37 28.12
N ILE A 77 17.99 20.07 27.64
CA ILE A 77 18.73 18.88 28.05
C ILE A 77 19.86 19.25 29.00
N TYR A 78 19.92 18.55 30.12
CA TYR A 78 20.99 18.65 31.10
C TYR A 78 21.86 17.40 30.97
N ILE A 79 23.16 17.60 30.75
CA ILE A 79 24.14 16.52 30.61
C ILE A 79 25.29 16.83 31.57
N ASN A 80 25.56 15.92 32.49
CA ASN A 80 26.72 16.03 33.36
C ASN A 80 28.01 15.52 32.68
N ASN A 81 29.16 15.90 33.22
CA ASN A 81 30.46 15.74 32.57
C ASN A 81 30.90 14.27 32.39
N ASP A 82 30.33 13.35 33.16
CA ASP A 82 30.57 11.91 33.09
C ASP A 82 29.42 11.13 32.41
N PHE A 83 28.39 11.84 31.92
CA PHE A 83 27.17 11.28 31.31
C PHE A 83 26.44 10.25 32.21
N SER A 84 26.62 10.33 33.54
CA SER A 84 25.89 9.47 34.50
C SER A 84 24.46 9.95 34.73
N GLU A 85 24.18 11.24 34.52
CA GLU A 85 22.87 11.85 34.67
C GLU A 85 22.55 12.70 33.44
N VAL A 86 21.56 12.25 32.66
CA VAL A 86 21.02 12.98 31.51
C VAL A 86 19.54 13.16 31.72
N SER A 87 19.09 14.42 31.80
CA SER A 87 17.67 14.74 31.96
C SER A 87 17.20 15.70 30.86
N TYR A 88 16.02 15.42 30.32
CA TYR A 88 15.37 16.26 29.31
C TYR A 88 14.07 16.81 29.88
N LYS A 89 13.95 18.14 29.89
CA LYS A 89 12.74 18.85 30.30
C LYS A 89 12.17 19.52 29.06
N TYR A 90 10.92 19.26 28.75
CA TYR A 90 10.26 19.82 27.58
C TYR A 90 8.96 20.50 27.95
N ASN A 91 8.51 21.40 27.10
CA ASN A 91 7.20 22.02 27.22
C ASN A 91 6.18 21.14 26.47
N ALA A 92 5.24 20.57 27.22
CA ALA A 92 4.21 19.66 26.69
C ALA A 92 3.22 20.33 25.73
N SER A 93 3.20 21.65 25.68
CA SER A 93 2.37 22.44 24.76
C SER A 93 3.05 22.72 23.41
N THR A 94 4.25 22.18 23.17
CA THR A 94 4.98 22.39 21.91
C THR A 94 4.50 21.42 20.83
N ASN A 95 4.31 21.93 19.60
CA ASN A 95 4.01 21.11 18.41
C ASN A 95 5.29 20.59 17.72
N SER A 96 6.37 20.42 18.48
CA SER A 96 7.67 20.05 17.96
C SER A 96 7.88 18.53 17.96
N THR A 97 8.73 18.02 17.08
CA THR A 97 9.07 16.60 17.03
C THR A 97 9.80 16.17 18.29
N ASP A 98 9.38 15.07 18.94
CA ASP A 98 10.08 14.53 20.11
C ASP A 98 11.51 14.09 19.75
N PRO A 99 12.55 14.78 20.27
CA PRO A 99 13.93 14.49 19.91
C PRO A 99 14.56 13.39 20.77
N THR A 100 13.83 12.80 21.73
CA THR A 100 14.40 11.94 22.78
C THR A 100 15.14 10.72 22.22
N ASN A 101 14.61 10.07 21.17
CA ASN A 101 15.26 8.90 20.57
C ASN A 101 16.57 9.26 19.85
N GLU A 102 16.57 10.34 19.07
CA GLU A 102 17.77 10.81 18.36
C GLU A 102 18.82 11.37 19.34
N LEU A 103 18.38 12.12 20.36
CA LEU A 103 19.24 12.58 21.47
C LEU A 103 19.87 11.42 22.21
N LYS A 104 19.08 10.39 22.59
CA LYS A 104 19.60 9.19 23.24
C LYS A 104 20.67 8.51 22.41
N LYS A 105 20.45 8.33 21.09
CA LYS A 105 21.44 7.74 20.18
C LYS A 105 22.73 8.57 20.13
N ASN A 106 22.62 9.88 19.92
CA ASN A 106 23.78 10.77 19.77
C ASN A 106 24.57 10.91 21.09
N ILE A 107 23.89 11.07 22.22
CA ILE A 107 24.51 11.19 23.54
C ILE A 107 25.14 9.87 23.97
N THR A 108 24.53 8.73 23.63
CA THR A 108 25.15 7.42 23.87
C THR A 108 26.46 7.28 23.09
N LEU A 109 26.52 7.75 21.84
CA LEU A 109 27.76 7.76 21.07
C LEU A 109 28.83 8.65 21.72
N LEU A 110 28.45 9.84 22.20
CA LEU A 110 29.37 10.76 22.90
C LEU A 110 29.86 10.20 24.23
N LYS A 111 28.97 9.59 25.03
CA LYS A 111 29.33 8.91 26.27
C LYS A 111 30.33 7.79 25.99
N SER A 112 30.10 6.98 24.97
CA SER A 112 31.01 5.90 24.60
C SER A 112 32.37 6.42 24.12
N GLN A 113 32.41 7.52 23.36
CA GLN A 113 33.66 8.19 22.98
C GLN A 113 34.42 8.71 24.20
N TYR A 114 33.71 9.34 25.15
CA TYR A 114 34.29 9.84 26.39
C TYR A 114 34.88 8.72 27.25
N MET A 115 34.14 7.61 27.42
CA MET A 115 34.62 6.43 28.14
C MET A 115 35.80 5.76 27.43
N ALA A 116 35.80 5.71 26.10
CA ALA A 116 36.91 5.20 25.31
C ALA A 116 38.18 6.04 25.53
N SER A 117 38.05 7.37 25.51
CA SER A 117 39.16 8.28 25.80
C SER A 117 39.72 8.07 27.22
N LYS A 118 38.85 7.90 28.23
CA LYS A 118 39.27 7.56 29.61
C LYS A 118 40.00 6.23 29.71
N ALA A 119 39.64 5.25 28.88
CA ALA A 119 40.30 3.96 28.80
C ALA A 119 41.63 3.99 28.01
N GLY A 120 42.07 5.16 27.53
CA GLY A 120 43.32 5.33 26.79
C GLY A 120 43.23 5.01 25.28
N LEU A 121 42.02 4.87 24.73
CA LEU A 121 41.85 4.68 23.28
C LEU A 121 42.09 5.99 22.53
N SER A 122 42.87 5.92 21.45
CA SER A 122 43.04 7.04 20.51
C SER A 122 41.76 7.27 19.68
N GLU A 123 41.59 8.49 19.16
CA GLU A 123 40.45 8.84 18.29
C GLU A 123 40.35 7.89 17.08
N ASN A 124 41.48 7.54 16.46
CA ASN A 124 41.50 6.59 15.33
C ASN A 124 41.03 5.19 15.72
N GLN A 125 41.39 4.70 16.93
CA GLN A 125 40.91 3.41 17.43
C GLN A 125 39.41 3.44 17.70
N TRP A 126 38.91 4.53 18.30
CA TRP A 126 37.49 4.72 18.53
C TRP A 126 36.69 4.79 17.23
N GLN A 127 37.12 5.58 16.25
CA GLN A 127 36.49 5.68 14.93
C GLN A 127 36.43 4.33 14.20
N ASN A 128 37.45 3.49 14.35
CA ASN A 128 37.42 2.12 13.83
C ASN A 128 36.41 1.21 14.56
N ILE A 129 36.20 1.40 15.87
CA ILE A 129 35.22 0.65 16.66
C ILE A 129 33.78 1.02 16.28
N ILE A 130 33.50 2.30 16.04
CA ILE A 130 32.14 2.77 15.72
C ILE A 130 31.81 2.79 14.23
N LYS A 131 32.76 2.42 13.37
CA LYS A 131 32.54 2.37 11.93
C LYS A 131 31.37 1.44 11.64
N ASP A 132 30.32 1.99 11.02
CA ASP A 132 29.11 1.22 10.72
C ASP A 132 29.45 -0.05 9.92
N VAL A 133 29.00 -1.19 10.44
CA VAL A 133 29.03 -2.45 9.71
C VAL A 133 27.97 -2.38 8.61
N LYS A 134 28.41 -2.25 7.36
CA LYS A 134 27.51 -2.34 6.21
C LYS A 134 27.11 -3.79 5.99
N ILE A 135 25.94 -4.18 6.50
CA ILE A 135 25.33 -5.47 6.17
C ILE A 135 24.73 -5.36 4.77
N GLN A 136 25.37 -6.00 3.80
CA GLN A 136 24.80 -6.18 2.47
C GLN A 136 23.84 -7.37 2.53
N LYS A 137 22.54 -7.08 2.48
CA LYS A 137 21.49 -8.11 2.49
C LYS A 137 21.15 -8.49 1.05
N GLU A 138 21.51 -9.70 0.67
CA GLU A 138 21.22 -10.25 -0.65
C GLU A 138 20.06 -11.26 -0.55
N ASN A 139 19.10 -11.18 -1.48
CA ASN A 139 17.98 -12.11 -1.57
C ASN A 139 18.28 -13.11 -2.70
N ILE A 140 18.41 -14.39 -2.34
CA ILE A 140 18.72 -15.47 -3.27
C ILE A 140 17.40 -16.17 -3.64
N ASN A 141 16.92 -15.90 -4.85
CA ASN A 141 15.85 -16.68 -5.48
C ASN A 141 16.47 -17.87 -6.21
N TYR A 142 16.25 -19.08 -5.70
CA TYR A 142 16.72 -20.31 -6.34
C TYR A 142 15.77 -20.71 -7.47
N ASP A 143 16.06 -20.26 -8.69
CA ASP A 143 15.34 -20.66 -9.91
C ASP A 143 16.21 -21.66 -10.69
N GLY A 144 16.34 -22.88 -10.15
CA GLY A 144 16.88 -24.11 -10.77
C GLY A 144 18.31 -24.07 -11.35
N ASN A 145 18.62 -23.09 -12.20
CA ASN A 145 19.85 -22.90 -12.96
C ASN A 145 20.37 -21.45 -12.99
N THR A 146 19.64 -20.43 -12.48
CA THR A 146 20.14 -19.04 -12.48
C THR A 146 19.78 -18.27 -11.20
N VAL A 147 20.80 -17.72 -10.54
CA VAL A 147 20.63 -16.77 -9.43
C VAL A 147 20.33 -15.40 -10.03
N LYS A 148 19.05 -15.01 -10.06
CA LYS A 148 18.65 -13.66 -10.48
C LYS A 148 18.59 -12.74 -9.27
N LEU A 149 19.61 -11.89 -9.17
CA LEU A 149 19.71 -10.79 -8.22
C LEU A 149 18.64 -9.74 -8.57
N ASN A 150 17.48 -9.81 -7.92
CA ASN A 150 16.49 -8.73 -7.96
C ASN A 150 16.70 -7.83 -6.73
N ASN A 151 16.72 -6.51 -6.93
CA ASN A 151 16.63 -5.55 -5.83
C ASN A 151 15.29 -5.75 -5.11
N SER A 152 15.30 -6.52 -4.03
CA SER A 152 14.08 -7.00 -3.38
C SER A 152 13.24 -5.86 -2.76
N GLU A 153 13.83 -4.71 -2.42
CA GLU A 153 13.12 -3.60 -1.78
C GLU A 153 12.22 -2.82 -2.75
N SER A 154 12.71 -2.47 -3.95
CA SER A 154 11.89 -1.74 -4.93
C SER A 154 10.71 -2.58 -5.42
N ALA A 155 10.94 -3.88 -5.67
CA ALA A 155 9.88 -4.81 -6.00
C ALA A 155 8.84 -4.96 -4.88
N GLN A 156 9.26 -4.95 -3.61
CA GLN A 156 8.36 -4.99 -2.45
C GLN A 156 7.45 -3.76 -2.39
N TYR A 157 8.03 -2.55 -2.45
CA TYR A 157 7.25 -1.31 -2.46
C TYR A 157 6.29 -1.25 -3.65
N PHE A 158 6.74 -1.67 -4.84
CA PHE A 158 5.88 -1.74 -6.00
C PHE A 158 4.71 -2.71 -5.79
N SER A 159 4.97 -3.89 -5.21
CA SER A 159 3.94 -4.90 -4.96
C SER A 159 2.85 -4.38 -4.02
N GLU A 160 3.24 -3.70 -2.94
CA GLU A 160 2.31 -3.09 -1.98
C GLU A 160 1.46 -2.01 -2.67
N PHE A 161 2.11 -1.13 -3.42
CA PHE A 161 1.44 -0.08 -4.17
C PHE A 161 0.48 -0.65 -5.22
N ALA A 162 0.90 -1.69 -5.93
CA ALA A 162 0.09 -2.36 -6.95
C ALA A 162 -1.16 -3.00 -6.34
N VAL A 163 -1.06 -3.63 -5.16
CA VAL A 163 -2.22 -4.23 -4.46
C VAL A 163 -3.22 -3.16 -4.03
N ILE A 164 -2.75 -2.02 -3.51
CA ILE A 164 -3.62 -0.89 -3.13
C ILE A 164 -4.35 -0.34 -4.37
N ILE A 165 -3.62 -0.07 -5.45
CA ILE A 165 -4.22 0.42 -6.69
C ILE A 165 -5.21 -0.61 -7.25
N ALA A 166 -4.84 -1.89 -7.30
CA ALA A 166 -5.73 -2.96 -7.73
C ALA A 166 -7.02 -2.97 -6.90
N PHE A 167 -6.94 -2.84 -5.57
CA PHE A 167 -8.12 -2.79 -4.70
C PHE A 167 -9.10 -1.66 -5.11
N PHE A 168 -8.61 -0.46 -5.36
CA PHE A 168 -9.47 0.66 -5.81
C PHE A 168 -10.06 0.43 -7.21
N PHE A 169 -9.30 -0.17 -8.12
CA PHE A 169 -9.80 -0.52 -9.45
C PHE A 169 -10.89 -1.58 -9.37
N LEU A 170 -10.66 -2.66 -8.63
CA LEU A 170 -11.62 -3.75 -8.53
C LEU A 170 -12.91 -3.29 -7.84
N THR A 171 -12.83 -2.53 -6.74
CA THR A 171 -14.02 -1.98 -6.06
C THR A 171 -14.82 -1.08 -6.99
N SER A 172 -14.14 -0.23 -7.76
CA SER A 172 -14.77 0.62 -8.77
C SER A 172 -15.58 -0.18 -9.79
N TYR A 173 -15.01 -1.28 -10.31
CA TYR A 173 -15.68 -2.12 -11.30
C TYR A 173 -16.79 -2.99 -10.72
N ILE A 174 -16.68 -3.40 -9.45
CA ILE A 174 -17.78 -4.01 -8.70
C ILE A 174 -18.98 -3.04 -8.65
N SER A 175 -18.74 -1.78 -8.30
CA SER A 175 -19.79 -0.76 -8.22
C SER A 175 -20.40 -0.43 -9.60
N ILE A 176 -19.58 -0.24 -10.65
CA ILE A 176 -20.08 -0.01 -12.02
C ILE A 176 -20.98 -1.16 -12.45
N THR A 177 -20.49 -2.39 -12.34
CA THR A 177 -21.21 -3.58 -12.81
C THR A 177 -22.53 -3.76 -12.07
N GLY A 178 -22.52 -3.55 -10.75
CA GLY A 178 -23.75 -3.66 -9.96
C GLY A 178 -24.76 -2.58 -10.29
N ALA A 179 -24.34 -1.35 -10.52
CA ALA A 179 -25.22 -0.27 -10.97
C ALA A 179 -25.81 -0.56 -12.35
N GLU A 180 -25.00 -1.00 -13.32
CA GLU A 180 -25.43 -1.28 -14.69
C GLU A 180 -26.45 -2.42 -14.79
N ILE A 181 -26.31 -3.46 -13.96
CA ILE A 181 -27.26 -4.58 -13.95
C ILE A 181 -28.47 -4.26 -13.08
N GLY A 182 -28.23 -3.72 -11.88
CA GLY A 182 -29.27 -3.47 -10.91
C GLY A 182 -30.23 -2.36 -11.33
N ASN A 183 -29.76 -1.30 -11.99
CA ASN A 183 -30.62 -0.20 -12.43
C ASN A 183 -31.64 -0.64 -13.49
N GLU A 184 -31.27 -1.55 -14.39
CA GLU A 184 -32.20 -2.02 -15.42
C GLU A 184 -33.29 -2.91 -14.84
N LYS A 185 -32.91 -3.80 -13.93
CA LYS A 185 -33.86 -4.67 -13.25
C LYS A 185 -34.74 -3.89 -12.28
N GLY A 186 -34.16 -2.97 -11.51
CA GLY A 186 -34.87 -2.14 -10.53
C GLY A 186 -35.82 -1.12 -11.15
N ASN A 187 -35.58 -0.68 -12.40
CA ASN A 187 -36.45 0.25 -13.11
C ASN A 187 -37.43 -0.44 -14.09
N HIS A 188 -37.57 -1.78 -14.06
CA HIS A 188 -38.42 -2.53 -14.99
C HIS A 188 -38.13 -2.24 -16.48
N LEU A 189 -36.85 -1.97 -16.80
CA LEU A 189 -36.41 -1.80 -18.19
C LEU A 189 -36.17 -3.16 -18.87
N ILE A 190 -35.98 -4.19 -18.04
CA ILE A 190 -35.55 -5.50 -18.50
C ILE A 190 -36.62 -6.24 -19.30
N GLU A 191 -37.92 -6.03 -19.01
CA GLU A 191 -39.02 -6.62 -19.79
C GLU A 191 -39.02 -6.08 -21.23
N GLY A 192 -38.85 -4.77 -21.40
CA GLY A 192 -38.80 -4.13 -22.72
C GLY A 192 -37.57 -4.55 -23.52
N LEU A 193 -36.40 -4.63 -22.87
CA LEU A 193 -35.15 -5.05 -23.52
C LEU A 193 -35.17 -6.53 -23.92
N THR A 194 -35.71 -7.40 -23.07
CA THR A 194 -35.77 -8.84 -23.33
C THR A 194 -36.84 -9.23 -24.35
N ALA A 195 -37.86 -8.37 -24.57
CA ALA A 195 -38.79 -8.51 -25.69
C ALA A 195 -38.11 -8.31 -27.06
N ALA A 196 -37.03 -7.53 -27.12
CA ALA A 196 -36.28 -7.26 -28.35
C ALA A 196 -35.06 -8.18 -28.53
N ILE A 197 -34.39 -8.57 -27.44
CA ILE A 197 -33.13 -9.33 -27.48
C ILE A 197 -33.14 -10.44 -26.42
N PRO A 198 -32.75 -11.69 -26.75
CA PRO A 198 -32.63 -12.75 -25.75
C PRO A 198 -31.72 -12.34 -24.58
N ALA A 199 -32.13 -12.66 -23.34
CA ALA A 199 -31.40 -12.32 -22.11
C ALA A 199 -29.91 -12.73 -22.14
N ASP A 200 -29.64 -13.90 -22.73
CA ASP A 200 -28.30 -14.46 -22.89
C ASP A 200 -27.38 -13.53 -23.72
N LYS A 201 -27.92 -12.99 -24.83
CA LYS A 201 -27.19 -12.07 -25.71
C LYS A 201 -27.07 -10.68 -25.10
N HIS A 202 -28.10 -10.24 -24.38
CA HIS A 202 -28.09 -8.98 -23.64
C HIS A 202 -26.98 -8.96 -22.59
N TYR A 203 -26.90 -10.01 -21.77
CA TYR A 203 -25.85 -10.17 -20.76
C TYR A 203 -24.44 -10.21 -21.37
N ALA A 204 -24.25 -11.01 -22.43
CA ALA A 204 -22.97 -11.11 -23.12
C ALA A 204 -22.51 -9.74 -23.68
N GLY A 205 -23.43 -9.00 -24.31
CA GLY A 205 -23.16 -7.65 -24.81
C GLY A 205 -22.74 -6.68 -23.71
N LYS A 206 -23.41 -6.72 -22.55
CA LYS A 206 -23.05 -5.92 -21.38
C LYS A 206 -21.67 -6.24 -20.84
N MET A 207 -21.39 -7.53 -20.64
CA MET A 207 -20.08 -7.95 -20.16
C MET A 207 -18.97 -7.51 -21.12
N LEU A 208 -19.17 -7.68 -22.43
CA LEU A 208 -18.23 -7.19 -23.44
C LEU A 208 -18.03 -5.68 -23.37
N GLY A 209 -19.10 -4.89 -23.17
CA GLY A 209 -19.01 -3.44 -23.00
C GLY A 209 -18.18 -3.05 -21.77
N ILE A 210 -18.40 -3.70 -20.64
CA ILE A 210 -17.60 -3.49 -19.41
C ILE A 210 -16.14 -3.87 -19.66
N PHE A 211 -15.86 -5.00 -20.31
CA PHE A 211 -14.49 -5.40 -20.68
C PHE A 211 -13.82 -4.44 -21.65
N TYR A 212 -14.57 -3.88 -22.60
CA TYR A 212 -14.05 -2.85 -23.50
C TYR A 212 -13.69 -1.58 -22.75
N LEU A 213 -14.52 -1.16 -21.79
CA LEU A 213 -14.25 -0.04 -20.90
C LEU A 213 -12.96 -0.27 -20.09
N ILE A 214 -12.78 -1.48 -19.52
CA ILE A 214 -11.56 -1.87 -18.80
C ILE A 214 -10.34 -1.72 -19.71
N GLY A 215 -10.39 -2.31 -20.91
CA GLY A 215 -9.31 -2.24 -21.89
C GLY A 215 -8.98 -0.81 -22.29
N PHE A 216 -9.98 0.01 -22.56
CA PHE A 216 -9.82 1.42 -22.90
C PHE A 216 -9.14 2.21 -21.77
N GLN A 217 -9.54 1.95 -20.52
CA GLN A 217 -8.94 2.59 -19.35
C GLN A 217 -7.47 2.21 -19.19
N LEU A 218 -7.13 0.93 -19.38
CA LEU A 218 -5.74 0.45 -19.32
C LEU A 218 -4.85 1.13 -20.37
N ILE A 219 -5.35 1.34 -21.59
CA ILE A 219 -4.63 2.07 -22.65
C ILE A 219 -4.37 3.51 -22.20
N ILE A 220 -5.38 4.20 -21.67
CA ILE A 220 -5.23 5.56 -21.16
C ILE A 220 -4.19 5.62 -20.04
N TYR A 221 -4.21 4.68 -19.10
CA TYR A 221 -3.22 4.65 -18.02
C TYR A 221 -1.82 4.33 -18.52
N GLY A 222 -1.67 3.48 -19.52
CA GLY A 222 -0.40 3.25 -20.20
C GLY A 222 0.16 4.53 -20.82
N LEU A 223 -0.67 5.28 -21.54
CA LEU A 223 -0.29 6.56 -22.15
C LEU A 223 0.07 7.62 -21.11
N LEU A 224 -0.74 7.79 -20.07
CA LEU A 224 -0.51 8.75 -18.99
C LEU A 224 0.73 8.38 -18.16
N GLY A 225 0.96 7.09 -17.91
CA GLY A 225 2.17 6.59 -17.25
C GLY A 225 3.42 6.89 -18.09
N GLY A 226 3.35 6.67 -19.40
CA GLY A 226 4.43 7.00 -20.34
C GLY A 226 4.74 8.51 -20.38
N LEU A 227 3.70 9.35 -20.48
CA LEU A 227 3.84 10.80 -20.44
C LEU A 227 4.40 11.28 -19.09
N GLY A 228 3.90 10.73 -17.99
CA GLY A 228 4.38 11.03 -16.64
C GLY A 228 5.87 10.71 -16.48
N TYR A 229 6.32 9.56 -16.99
CA TYR A 229 7.74 9.19 -16.99
C TYR A 229 8.61 10.20 -17.77
N LEU A 230 8.15 10.64 -18.95
CA LEU A 230 8.88 11.62 -19.77
C LEU A 230 8.98 12.99 -19.08
N ILE A 231 7.90 13.45 -18.44
CA ILE A 231 7.86 14.71 -17.70
C ILE A 231 8.81 14.64 -16.49
N LEU A 232 8.70 13.59 -15.67
CA LEU A 232 9.50 13.41 -14.45
C LEU A 232 10.99 13.27 -14.74
N LYS A 233 11.37 12.64 -15.87
CA LYS A 233 12.77 12.54 -16.30
C LYS A 233 13.40 13.91 -16.59
N ASN A 234 12.61 14.88 -17.05
CA ASN A 234 13.09 16.19 -17.48
C ASN A 234 13.00 17.27 -16.37
N MET A 235 12.41 16.97 -15.21
CA MET A 235 12.34 17.90 -14.08
C MET A 235 13.68 17.96 -13.33
N HIS A 236 14.22 19.18 -13.14
CA HIS A 236 15.50 19.44 -12.47
C HIS A 236 15.43 19.25 -10.94
N GLU A 237 14.27 19.50 -10.34
CA GLU A 237 13.98 19.16 -8.95
C GLU A 237 13.63 17.67 -8.87
N LYS A 238 14.47 16.86 -8.22
CA LYS A 238 14.18 15.45 -7.93
C LYS A 238 13.04 15.36 -6.91
N PHE A 239 11.81 15.64 -7.33
CA PHE A 239 10.60 15.45 -6.53
C PHE A 239 10.47 13.98 -6.08
N ILE A 240 10.88 13.04 -6.95
CA ILE A 240 11.00 11.61 -6.67
C ILE A 240 12.19 11.11 -7.48
N ASP A 241 13.13 10.42 -6.84
CA ASP A 241 14.16 9.66 -7.56
C ASP A 241 13.49 8.40 -8.12
N LEU A 242 12.74 8.53 -9.23
CA LEU A 242 12.02 7.42 -9.88
C LEU A 242 12.96 6.25 -10.18
N ASN A 243 14.23 6.56 -10.48
CA ASN A 243 15.27 5.56 -10.67
C ASN A 243 15.48 4.70 -9.42
N LYS A 244 15.35 5.23 -8.20
CA LYS A 244 15.45 4.44 -6.96
C LYS A 244 14.27 3.45 -6.80
N TYR A 245 13.08 3.82 -7.25
CA TYR A 245 11.87 3.00 -7.11
C TYR A 245 11.64 2.04 -8.28
N LEU A 246 12.06 2.39 -9.48
CA LEU A 246 11.91 1.57 -10.68
C LEU A 246 13.16 0.75 -11.00
N SER A 247 14.35 1.12 -10.46
CA SER A 247 15.55 0.29 -10.65
C SER A 247 15.40 -1.07 -9.98
N GLY A 248 15.62 -2.12 -10.77
CA GLY A 248 15.54 -3.50 -10.32
C GLY A 248 14.16 -4.14 -10.40
N ILE A 249 13.13 -3.46 -10.91
CA ILE A 249 11.86 -4.10 -11.24
C ILE A 249 11.93 -4.66 -12.67
N ASN A 250 11.88 -5.98 -12.78
CA ASN A 250 11.84 -6.64 -14.08
C ASN A 250 10.50 -6.37 -14.79
N ALA A 251 10.53 -6.04 -16.08
CA ALA A 251 9.33 -5.85 -16.91
C ALA A 251 8.41 -7.09 -16.87
N GLN A 252 8.99 -8.29 -16.80
CA GLN A 252 8.25 -9.55 -16.67
C GLN A 252 7.37 -9.56 -15.40
N TYR A 253 7.87 -9.03 -14.30
CA TYR A 253 7.11 -8.95 -13.05
C TYR A 253 5.89 -8.03 -13.22
N ILE A 254 6.09 -6.84 -13.79
CA ILE A 254 5.01 -5.87 -14.02
C ILE A 254 3.90 -6.49 -14.88
N ILE A 255 4.27 -7.23 -15.93
CA ILE A 255 3.30 -7.93 -16.81
C ILE A 255 2.47 -8.93 -16.01
N ILE A 256 3.10 -9.75 -15.16
CA ILE A 256 2.39 -10.73 -14.33
C ILE A 256 1.41 -10.03 -13.38
N VAL A 257 1.84 -8.96 -12.70
CA VAL A 257 0.99 -8.20 -11.79
C VAL A 257 -0.22 -7.64 -12.52
N VAL A 258 -0.01 -6.93 -13.64
CA VAL A 258 -1.09 -6.34 -14.43
C VAL A 258 -2.06 -7.41 -14.95
N MET A 259 -1.55 -8.51 -15.49
CA MET A 259 -2.39 -9.60 -16.00
C MET A 259 -3.22 -10.24 -14.90
N LEU A 260 -2.63 -10.52 -13.72
CA LEU A 260 -3.37 -11.04 -12.57
C LEU A 260 -4.46 -10.06 -12.12
N THR A 261 -4.15 -8.76 -12.05
CA THR A 261 -5.15 -7.73 -11.70
C THR A 261 -6.30 -7.72 -12.70
N VAL A 262 -6.04 -7.76 -14.01
CA VAL A 262 -7.09 -7.76 -15.05
C VAL A 262 -7.95 -9.01 -14.99
N VAL A 263 -7.33 -10.18 -14.81
CA VAL A 263 -8.06 -11.45 -14.70
C VAL A 263 -8.91 -11.48 -13.44
N SER A 264 -8.37 -11.03 -12.29
CA SER A 264 -9.18 -10.91 -11.07
C SER A 264 -10.29 -9.88 -11.20
N LEU A 265 -10.07 -8.79 -11.92
CA LEU A 265 -11.11 -7.80 -12.20
C LEU A 265 -12.27 -8.44 -12.97
N ALA A 266 -11.99 -9.28 -13.97
CA ALA A 266 -13.03 -10.06 -14.66
C ALA A 266 -13.83 -10.96 -13.71
N LEU A 267 -13.16 -11.64 -12.79
CA LEU A 267 -13.81 -12.48 -11.77
C LEU A 267 -14.74 -11.68 -10.86
N TYR A 268 -14.27 -10.54 -10.35
CA TYR A 268 -15.07 -9.69 -9.47
C TYR A 268 -16.23 -9.00 -10.19
N VAL A 269 -16.09 -8.70 -11.49
CA VAL A 269 -17.20 -8.23 -12.34
C VAL A 269 -18.28 -9.30 -12.43
N PHE A 270 -17.94 -10.56 -12.69
CA PHE A 270 -18.93 -11.64 -12.71
C PHE A 270 -19.55 -11.90 -11.35
N LEU A 271 -18.76 -11.81 -10.27
CA LEU A 271 -19.29 -11.93 -8.92
C LEU A 271 -20.26 -10.78 -8.59
N ALA A 272 -19.93 -9.54 -8.97
CA ALA A 272 -20.82 -8.39 -8.83
C ALA A 272 -22.11 -8.57 -9.64
N ALA A 273 -22.01 -9.10 -10.87
CA ALA A 273 -23.16 -9.37 -11.72
C ALA A 273 -24.12 -10.39 -11.10
N ILE A 274 -23.59 -11.46 -10.49
CA ILE A 274 -24.38 -12.45 -9.75
C ILE A 274 -25.16 -11.77 -8.62
N PHE A 275 -24.47 -11.02 -7.76
CA PHE A 275 -25.12 -10.36 -6.62
C PHE A 275 -26.14 -9.32 -7.05
N ALA A 276 -25.84 -8.54 -8.09
CA ALA A 276 -26.75 -7.54 -8.65
C ALA A 276 -27.98 -8.18 -9.31
N SER A 277 -27.86 -9.37 -9.91
CA SER A 277 -29.00 -10.07 -10.52
C SER A 277 -30.08 -10.48 -9.51
N PHE A 278 -29.72 -10.62 -8.22
CA PHE A 278 -30.68 -10.91 -7.14
C PHE A 278 -31.40 -9.68 -6.61
N VAL A 279 -30.91 -8.48 -6.93
CA VAL A 279 -31.51 -7.24 -6.45
C VAL A 279 -32.74 -6.90 -7.28
N SER A 280 -33.87 -6.67 -6.60
CA SER A 280 -35.14 -6.31 -7.23
C SER A 280 -35.39 -4.79 -7.22
N ARG A 281 -34.63 -4.03 -6.44
CA ARG A 281 -34.84 -2.59 -6.21
C ARG A 281 -33.54 -1.80 -6.31
N VAL A 282 -33.60 -0.59 -6.85
CA VAL A 282 -32.41 0.24 -7.08
C VAL A 282 -31.68 0.59 -5.78
N GLU A 283 -32.41 0.73 -4.67
CA GLU A 283 -31.86 1.09 -3.36
C GLU A 283 -30.94 0.00 -2.79
N ASP A 284 -31.16 -1.26 -3.13
CA ASP A 284 -30.43 -2.41 -2.60
C ASP A 284 -29.13 -2.72 -3.37
N ILE A 285 -28.88 -2.03 -4.50
CA ILE A 285 -27.68 -2.24 -5.35
C ILE A 285 -26.40 -1.95 -4.57
N SER A 286 -26.40 -0.88 -3.77
CA SER A 286 -25.24 -0.50 -2.94
C SER A 286 -24.93 -1.59 -1.91
N GLN A 287 -25.96 -2.20 -1.32
CA GLN A 287 -25.80 -3.30 -0.38
C GLN A 287 -25.25 -4.57 -1.05
N ALA A 288 -25.73 -4.90 -2.26
CA ALA A 288 -25.22 -6.05 -3.01
C ALA A 288 -23.75 -5.86 -3.44
N THR A 289 -23.41 -4.68 -3.96
CA THR A 289 -22.04 -4.38 -4.41
C THR A 289 -21.05 -4.28 -3.24
N SER A 290 -21.45 -3.69 -2.10
CA SER A 290 -20.63 -3.68 -0.88
C SER A 290 -20.40 -5.08 -0.31
N SER A 291 -21.37 -5.99 -0.46
CA SER A 291 -21.19 -7.41 -0.06
C SER A 291 -20.10 -8.09 -0.89
N VAL A 292 -19.99 -7.77 -2.18
CA VAL A 292 -18.91 -8.28 -3.04
C VAL A 292 -17.58 -7.60 -2.71
N ALA A 293 -17.60 -6.29 -2.46
CA ALA A 293 -16.40 -5.55 -2.07
C ALA A 293 -15.82 -6.04 -0.72
N SER A 294 -16.67 -6.46 0.22
CA SER A 294 -16.21 -6.99 1.52
C SER A 294 -15.46 -8.31 1.36
N LEU A 295 -15.85 -9.18 0.42
CA LEU A 295 -15.09 -10.39 0.08
C LEU A 295 -13.69 -10.07 -0.46
N MET A 296 -13.55 -8.92 -1.13
CA MET A 296 -12.27 -8.45 -1.65
C MET A 296 -11.34 -7.86 -0.59
N LEU A 297 -11.86 -7.51 0.59
CA LEU A 297 -11.01 -7.14 1.73
C LEU A 297 -10.15 -8.31 2.20
N ILE A 298 -10.60 -9.56 2.01
CA ILE A 298 -9.85 -10.75 2.42
C ILE A 298 -8.48 -10.81 1.72
N PRO A 299 -8.38 -10.87 0.38
CA PRO A 299 -7.07 -10.87 -0.27
C PRO A 299 -6.28 -9.59 -0.05
N TYR A 300 -6.95 -8.45 0.11
CA TYR A 300 -6.30 -7.18 0.42
C TYR A 300 -5.56 -7.26 1.77
N PHE A 301 -6.22 -7.70 2.85
CA PHE A 301 -5.56 -7.84 4.15
C PHE A 301 -4.54 -8.98 4.20
N LEU A 302 -4.83 -10.10 3.52
CA LEU A 302 -3.89 -11.22 3.41
C LEU A 302 -2.61 -10.84 2.66
N SER A 303 -2.64 -9.82 1.79
CA SER A 303 -1.44 -9.32 1.12
C SER A 303 -0.43 -8.74 2.11
N PHE A 304 -0.85 -7.97 3.11
CA PHE A 304 0.02 -7.42 4.15
C PHE A 304 0.61 -8.52 5.07
N LEU A 305 -0.17 -9.56 5.37
CA LEU A 305 0.35 -10.73 6.09
C LEU A 305 1.39 -11.48 5.26
N THR A 306 1.14 -11.64 3.97
CA THR A 306 2.05 -12.27 3.01
C THR A 306 3.34 -11.45 2.84
N GLN A 307 3.25 -10.12 2.91
CA GLN A 307 4.41 -9.24 2.87
C GLN A 307 5.34 -9.48 4.06
N SER A 308 4.74 -9.59 5.25
CA SER A 308 5.47 -9.88 6.50
C SER A 308 6.07 -11.30 6.47
N ASN A 309 5.28 -12.30 6.08
CA ASN A 309 5.72 -13.69 5.98
C ASN A 309 5.20 -14.35 4.68
N PRO A 310 6.00 -14.34 3.60
CA PRO A 310 5.55 -14.79 2.29
C PRO A 310 5.53 -16.32 2.14
N ASN A 311 6.08 -17.04 3.11
CA ASN A 311 6.17 -18.50 3.10
C ASN A 311 5.09 -19.20 3.94
N LEU A 312 4.15 -18.44 4.52
CA LEU A 312 3.00 -19.01 5.21
C LEU A 312 2.22 -19.97 4.30
N ALA A 313 1.76 -21.09 4.86
CA ALA A 313 1.01 -22.10 4.12
C ALA A 313 -0.23 -21.49 3.44
N ILE A 314 -0.95 -20.62 4.14
CA ILE A 314 -2.12 -19.93 3.60
C ILE A 314 -1.76 -19.03 2.41
N SER A 315 -0.65 -18.29 2.49
CA SER A 315 -0.16 -17.47 1.39
C SER A 315 0.24 -18.35 0.20
N LYS A 316 0.91 -19.48 0.43
CA LYS A 316 1.32 -20.41 -0.62
C LYS A 316 0.13 -20.95 -1.41
N ILE A 317 -0.90 -21.40 -0.72
CA ILE A 317 -2.10 -22.02 -1.33
C ILE A 317 -2.97 -20.94 -1.98
N LEU A 318 -3.34 -19.88 -1.25
CA LEU A 318 -4.26 -18.87 -1.75
C LEU A 318 -3.68 -18.00 -2.86
N SER A 319 -2.35 -17.94 -3.02
CA SER A 319 -1.75 -17.26 -4.18
C SER A 319 -2.14 -17.87 -5.52
N TYR A 320 -2.53 -19.15 -5.55
CA TYR A 320 -3.05 -19.82 -6.75
C TYR A 320 -4.58 -19.74 -6.86
N PHE A 321 -5.27 -19.29 -5.80
CA PHE A 321 -6.72 -19.18 -5.81
C PHE A 321 -7.14 -17.91 -6.58
N PRO A 322 -7.98 -18.00 -7.62
CA PRO A 322 -8.21 -16.91 -8.59
C PRO A 322 -8.66 -15.55 -8.04
N TYR A 323 -9.51 -15.51 -7.02
CA TYR A 323 -9.93 -14.26 -6.37
C TYR A 323 -8.85 -13.67 -5.46
N MET A 324 -7.90 -14.50 -5.01
CA MET A 324 -6.87 -14.12 -4.04
C MET A 324 -5.52 -13.87 -4.71
N SER A 325 -5.30 -14.42 -5.90
CA SER A 325 -4.02 -14.41 -6.61
C SER A 325 -3.46 -13.01 -6.84
N GLN A 326 -4.30 -12.03 -7.24
CA GLN A 326 -3.87 -10.64 -7.48
C GLN A 326 -3.27 -9.97 -6.23
N GLY A 327 -3.76 -10.32 -5.04
CA GLY A 327 -3.26 -9.74 -3.79
C GLY A 327 -2.01 -10.42 -3.26
N LEU A 328 -1.91 -11.75 -3.41
CA LEU A 328 -0.89 -12.55 -2.72
C LEU A 328 0.30 -12.91 -3.61
N MET A 329 0.08 -13.26 -4.88
CA MET A 329 1.14 -13.76 -5.76
C MET A 329 2.18 -12.68 -6.11
N PRO A 330 1.78 -11.44 -6.47
CA PRO A 330 2.74 -10.34 -6.68
C PRO A 330 3.66 -10.11 -5.49
N VAL A 331 3.10 -10.16 -4.28
CA VAL A 331 3.83 -9.96 -3.03
C VAL A 331 4.83 -11.11 -2.81
N ARG A 332 4.43 -12.36 -3.03
CA ARG A 332 5.35 -13.51 -2.92
C ARG A 332 6.51 -13.44 -3.90
N ILE A 333 6.25 -13.06 -5.16
CA ILE A 333 7.30 -12.90 -6.16
C ILE A 333 8.25 -11.75 -5.77
N ALA A 334 7.72 -10.61 -5.33
CA ALA A 334 8.54 -9.48 -4.87
C ALA A 334 9.42 -9.81 -3.67
N ARG A 335 8.94 -10.67 -2.77
CA ARG A 335 9.68 -11.15 -1.60
C ARG A 335 10.65 -12.29 -1.89
N GLY A 336 10.61 -12.87 -3.10
CA GLY A 336 11.41 -14.03 -3.47
C GLY A 336 10.96 -15.35 -2.84
N ALA A 337 9.67 -15.48 -2.54
CA ALA A 337 9.06 -16.72 -2.05
C ALA A 337 8.28 -17.48 -3.15
N ALA A 338 8.25 -16.93 -4.35
CA ALA A 338 7.66 -17.53 -5.54
C ALA A 338 8.45 -17.08 -6.78
N THR A 339 8.51 -17.95 -7.77
CA THR A 339 9.16 -17.68 -9.05
C THR A 339 8.18 -17.00 -10.02
N TYR A 340 8.69 -16.49 -11.15
CA TYR A 340 7.81 -16.00 -12.21
C TYR A 340 6.97 -17.12 -12.83
N ASN A 341 7.48 -18.37 -12.84
CA ASN A 341 6.74 -19.53 -13.32
C ASN A 341 5.51 -19.82 -12.46
N ASP A 342 5.65 -19.72 -11.13
CA ASP A 342 4.51 -19.81 -10.21
C ASP A 342 3.45 -18.74 -10.51
N GLY A 343 3.89 -17.54 -10.85
CA GLY A 343 3.03 -16.44 -11.30
C GLY A 343 2.21 -16.80 -12.55
N TYR A 344 2.84 -17.37 -13.58
CA TYR A 344 2.13 -17.80 -14.79
C TYR A 344 1.18 -18.97 -14.54
N ILE A 345 1.54 -19.91 -13.66
CA ILE A 345 0.64 -21.01 -13.27
C ILE A 345 -0.60 -20.45 -12.59
N SER A 346 -0.45 -19.51 -11.64
CA SER A 346 -1.57 -18.85 -10.99
C SER A 346 -2.43 -18.05 -11.98
N LEU A 347 -1.81 -17.38 -12.95
CA LEU A 347 -2.52 -16.67 -14.01
C LEU A 347 -3.37 -17.63 -14.86
N LEU A 348 -2.80 -18.76 -15.28
CA LEU A 348 -3.49 -19.76 -16.11
C LEU A 348 -4.70 -20.36 -15.36
N ILE A 349 -4.52 -20.71 -14.08
CA ILE A 349 -5.61 -21.19 -13.22
C ILE A 349 -6.72 -20.13 -13.14
N SER A 350 -6.33 -18.86 -12.98
CA SER A 350 -7.28 -17.76 -12.87
C SER A 350 -8.06 -17.53 -14.17
N ILE A 351 -7.42 -17.66 -15.34
CA ILE A 351 -8.07 -17.55 -16.65
C ILE A 351 -9.09 -18.67 -16.87
N ILE A 352 -8.75 -19.91 -16.54
CA ILE A 352 -9.70 -21.04 -16.62
C ILE A 352 -10.92 -20.75 -15.73
N PHE A 353 -10.67 -20.23 -14.53
CA PHE A 353 -11.72 -19.90 -13.59
C PHE A 353 -12.61 -18.74 -14.06
N VAL A 354 -12.07 -17.77 -14.81
CA VAL A 354 -12.86 -16.70 -15.47
C VAL A 354 -13.90 -17.29 -16.42
N ILE A 355 -13.53 -18.28 -17.23
CA ILE A 355 -14.45 -18.94 -18.17
C ILE A 355 -15.57 -19.65 -17.40
N ILE A 356 -15.22 -20.38 -16.34
CA ILE A 356 -16.20 -21.08 -15.48
C ILE A 356 -17.15 -20.06 -14.84
N MET A 357 -16.61 -18.98 -14.28
CA MET A 357 -17.40 -17.93 -13.64
C MET A 357 -18.29 -17.17 -14.61
N TYR A 358 -17.84 -16.95 -15.86
CA TYR A 358 -18.67 -16.34 -16.90
C TYR A 358 -19.91 -17.19 -17.18
N LEU A 359 -19.71 -18.50 -17.43
CA LEU A 359 -20.82 -19.44 -17.72
C LEU A 359 -21.79 -19.51 -16.54
N PHE A 360 -21.26 -19.57 -15.32
CA PHE A 360 -22.07 -19.58 -14.11
C PHE A 360 -22.86 -18.28 -13.94
N SER A 361 -22.21 -17.12 -14.09
CA SER A 361 -22.85 -15.82 -13.96
C SER A 361 -23.92 -15.58 -15.03
N ALA A 362 -23.66 -15.98 -16.27
CA ALA A 362 -24.65 -15.88 -17.36
C ALA A 362 -25.90 -16.72 -17.07
N LYS A 363 -25.71 -17.93 -16.52
CA LYS A 363 -26.83 -18.78 -16.10
C LYS A 363 -27.63 -18.15 -14.96
N VAL A 364 -26.95 -17.69 -13.91
CA VAL A 364 -27.62 -17.05 -12.76
C VAL A 364 -28.37 -15.79 -13.19
N TYR A 365 -27.79 -14.98 -14.07
CA TYR A 365 -28.46 -13.81 -14.62
C TYR A 365 -29.75 -14.21 -15.35
N LYS A 366 -29.69 -15.19 -16.26
CA LYS A 366 -30.86 -15.68 -17.00
C LYS A 366 -31.97 -16.18 -16.08
N ASP A 367 -31.61 -16.95 -15.05
CA ASP A 367 -32.58 -17.55 -14.12
C ASP A 367 -33.24 -16.49 -13.23
N ASN A 368 -32.55 -15.39 -12.93
CA ASN A 368 -33.03 -14.36 -12.01
C ASN A 368 -33.53 -13.08 -12.70
N VAL A 369 -33.37 -12.93 -14.01
CA VAL A 369 -33.71 -11.69 -14.73
C VAL A 369 -35.20 -11.32 -14.60
N PHE A 370 -36.09 -12.32 -14.55
CA PHE A 370 -37.53 -12.14 -14.35
C PHE A 370 -38.01 -12.44 -12.93
N SER A 371 -37.10 -12.79 -12.01
CA SER A 371 -37.45 -13.12 -10.63
C SER A 371 -37.46 -11.86 -9.76
N TYR A 372 -38.66 -11.41 -9.40
CA TYR A 372 -38.90 -10.35 -8.43
C TYR A 372 -39.19 -10.96 -7.06
N SER A 373 -38.21 -11.67 -6.48
CA SER A 373 -38.32 -12.17 -5.11
C SER A 373 -37.80 -11.12 -4.11
N SER A 374 -38.40 -11.08 -2.93
CA SER A 374 -38.01 -10.19 -1.81
C SER A 374 -36.97 -10.82 -0.87
N GLU A 375 -36.43 -11.99 -1.21
CA GLU A 375 -35.43 -12.68 -0.39
C GLU A 375 -34.03 -12.08 -0.59
N THR A 376 -33.21 -12.04 0.48
CA THR A 376 -31.86 -11.46 0.40
C THR A 376 -30.95 -12.27 -0.55
N PRO A 377 -30.00 -11.62 -1.27
CA PRO A 377 -29.15 -12.28 -2.26
C PRO A 377 -28.45 -13.55 -1.76
N VAL A 378 -28.02 -13.54 -0.50
CA VAL A 378 -27.35 -14.68 0.16
C VAL A 378 -28.30 -15.87 0.36
N LYS A 379 -29.56 -15.62 0.75
CA LYS A 379 -30.57 -16.68 0.90
C LYS A 379 -30.99 -17.26 -0.44
N ALA A 380 -31.09 -16.43 -1.49
CA ALA A 380 -31.40 -16.86 -2.84
C ALA A 380 -30.30 -17.79 -3.42
N ILE A 381 -29.02 -17.47 -3.22
CA ILE A 381 -27.89 -18.31 -3.62
C ILE A 381 -27.94 -19.68 -2.91
N LEU A 382 -28.16 -19.70 -1.60
CA LEU A 382 -28.25 -20.94 -0.82
C LEU A 382 -29.43 -21.83 -1.25
N LYS A 383 -30.55 -21.22 -1.65
CA LYS A 383 -31.75 -21.92 -2.12
C LYS A 383 -31.53 -22.57 -3.49
N GLN A 384 -30.80 -21.90 -4.40
CA GLN A 384 -30.44 -22.45 -5.71
C GLN A 384 -29.35 -23.52 -5.67
N LEU A 385 -28.45 -23.47 -4.67
CA LEU A 385 -27.44 -24.51 -4.44
C LEU A 385 -28.02 -25.79 -3.82
N ASN A 386 -29.24 -25.74 -3.27
CA ASN A 386 -29.87 -26.88 -2.65
C ASN A 386 -30.65 -27.71 -3.70
N PRO A 387 -30.22 -28.94 -4.04
CA PRO A 387 -30.82 -29.72 -5.13
C PRO A 387 -32.28 -30.13 -4.88
N PHE A 388 -32.77 -29.97 -3.65
CA PHE A 388 -34.13 -30.34 -3.25
C PHE A 388 -35.22 -29.32 -3.61
N ASN A 389 -34.87 -28.10 -4.02
CA ASN A 389 -35.86 -27.05 -4.36
C ASN A 389 -36.15 -26.92 -5.86
N ARG A 390 -35.70 -27.87 -6.71
CA ARG A 390 -36.04 -27.89 -8.14
C ARG A 390 -37.39 -28.53 -8.47
N ILE A 391 -38.21 -28.85 -7.46
CA ILE A 391 -39.54 -29.43 -7.64
C ILE A 391 -40.55 -28.60 -6.83
N SER A 392 -40.97 -27.47 -7.40
CA SER A 392 -42.32 -26.89 -7.19
C SER A 392 -42.54 -25.77 -8.19
#